data_AF-N1SBV2-F1
#
_entry.id   AF-N1SBV2-F1
#
_cell.length_a   1.000
_cell.length_b   1.000
_cell.length_c   1.000
_cell.angle_alpha   90.00
_cell.angle_beta   90.00
_cell.angle_gamma   90.00
#
_symmetry.space_group_name_H-M   'P 1'
#
loop_
_entity.id
_entity.type
_entity.pdbx_description
1 polymer ?
#
loop_
_entity_poly.entity_id
_entity_poly.type
_entity_poly.pdbx_seq_one_letter_code
_entity_poly.pdbx_strand_id
1 'polypeptide(L)'
;MPVRSLYLAKSGGGANQRSHFALFIPNAEYDRNTVSEDFRSLKAIGTRIHVVGEPLMSGFAFQVHRNYNTQAYADLKSLVFLGKIDDSILCDSPETETEIREITPRSIIERLAECVTPPPRGQNIRAPIDGVRNHSQEARW
;
A
#
# COMPACT_ATOMS: atom_id res chain seq x y z
N MET A 1 2.27 -8.41 24.28
CA MET A 1 2.64 -7.23 23.48
C MET A 1 1.48 -6.93 22.55
N PRO A 2 1.01 -5.68 22.45
CA PRO A 2 -0.03 -5.32 21.49
C PRO A 2 0.45 -5.60 20.07
N VAL A 3 -0.48 -6.01 19.20
CA VAL A 3 -0.20 -6.35 17.81
C VAL A 3 -1.21 -5.65 16.91
N ARG A 4 -0.78 -5.26 15.71
CA ARG A 4 -1.62 -4.64 14.68
C ARG A 4 -1.76 -5.57 13.48
N SER A 5 -2.92 -5.57 12.86
CA SER A 5 -3.13 -6.28 11.59
C SER A 5 -2.40 -5.57 10.44
N LEU A 6 -1.82 -6.35 9.54
CA LEU A 6 -1.15 -5.89 8.32
C LEU A 6 -1.92 -6.42 7.11
N TYR A 7 -2.19 -5.53 6.15
CA TYR A 7 -2.93 -5.85 4.94
C TYR A 7 -2.16 -5.45 3.68
N LEU A 8 -2.30 -6.24 2.62
CA LEU A 8 -1.98 -5.84 1.26
C LEU A 8 -3.19 -5.09 0.68
N ALA A 9 -3.06 -3.78 0.53
CA ALA A 9 -4.04 -2.96 -0.15
C ALA A 9 -3.82 -3.01 -1.65
N LYS A 10 -4.79 -3.55 -2.40
CA LYS A 10 -4.76 -3.63 -3.86
C LYS A 10 -5.60 -2.50 -4.43
N SER A 11 -4.96 -1.56 -5.11
CA SER A 11 -5.61 -0.49 -5.86
C SER A 11 -5.60 -0.81 -7.36
N GLY A 12 -6.68 -0.47 -8.05
CA GLY A 12 -6.79 -0.68 -9.49
C GLY A 12 -7.65 0.40 -10.15
N GLY A 13 -7.16 0.87 -11.30
CA GLY A 13 -7.92 1.73 -12.19
C GLY A 13 -8.70 0.94 -13.25
N GLY A 14 -9.25 1.66 -14.24
CA GLY A 14 -9.89 1.03 -15.41
C GLY A 14 -8.89 0.21 -16.25
N ALA A 15 -9.38 -0.47 -17.30
CA ALA A 15 -8.62 -1.45 -18.10
C ALA A 15 -7.23 -0.99 -18.61
N ASN A 16 -6.97 0.31 -18.68
CA ASN A 16 -5.72 0.90 -19.16
C ASN A 16 -4.78 1.42 -18.06
N GLN A 17 -5.12 1.25 -16.78
CA GLN A 17 -4.28 1.66 -15.65
C GLN A 17 -3.70 0.43 -14.97
N ARG A 18 -2.42 0.50 -14.59
CA ARG A 18 -1.78 -0.57 -13.83
C ARG A 18 -2.36 -0.64 -12.44
N SER A 19 -2.62 -1.85 -11.98
CA SER A 19 -2.90 -2.07 -10.57
C SER A 19 -1.68 -1.71 -9.73
N HIS A 20 -1.91 -1.04 -8.61
CA HIS A 20 -0.91 -0.71 -7.62
C HIS A 20 -1.23 -1.48 -6.34
N PHE A 21 -0.21 -1.66 -5.50
CA PHE A 21 -0.43 -2.20 -4.17
C PHE A 21 0.33 -1.39 -3.13
N ALA A 22 -0.14 -1.49 -1.91
CA ALA A 22 0.42 -0.84 -0.74
C ALA A 22 0.35 -1.78 0.46
N LEU A 23 1.18 -1.53 1.46
CA LEU A 23 0.93 -2.06 2.80
C LEU A 23 -0.04 -1.12 3.51
N PHE A 24 -1.04 -1.67 4.18
CA PHE A 24 -1.98 -0.92 5.01
C PHE A 24 -2.01 -1.50 6.42
N ILE A 25 -1.90 -0.61 7.40
CA ILE A 25 -1.83 -0.91 8.83
C ILE A 25 -2.88 -0.01 9.50
N PRO A 26 -4.00 -0.54 10.01
CA PRO A 26 -5.02 0.28 10.67
C PRO A 26 -4.47 0.95 11.93
N ASN A 27 -5.01 2.11 12.30
CA ASN A 27 -4.83 2.63 13.66
C ASN A 27 -5.49 1.67 14.66
N ALA A 28 -5.00 1.63 15.90
CA ALA A 28 -5.45 0.66 16.90
C ALA A 28 -6.97 0.62 17.10
N GLU A 29 -7.64 1.78 17.04
CA GLU A 29 -9.10 1.91 17.14
C GLU A 29 -9.86 1.26 15.97
N TYR A 30 -9.27 1.26 14.78
CA TYR A 30 -9.91 0.72 13.57
C TYR A 30 -9.46 -0.70 13.24
N ASP A 31 -8.55 -1.28 14.03
CA ASP A 31 -8.07 -2.64 13.82
C ASP A 31 -9.11 -3.66 14.30
N ARG A 32 -9.67 -4.41 13.35
CA ARG A 32 -10.67 -5.45 13.58
C ARG A 32 -10.46 -6.59 12.59
N ASN A 33 -10.94 -7.78 12.94
CA ASN A 33 -10.74 -8.97 12.09
C ASN A 33 -11.55 -8.94 10.78
N THR A 34 -12.47 -7.98 10.62
CA THR A 34 -13.39 -7.87 9.47
C THR A 34 -13.01 -6.79 8.47
N VAL A 35 -11.85 -6.12 8.65
CA VAL A 35 -11.41 -5.01 7.77
C VAL A 35 -11.35 -5.45 6.29
N SER A 36 -11.00 -6.69 6.00
CA SER A 36 -10.91 -7.19 4.62
C SER A 36 -12.27 -7.19 3.90
N GLU A 37 -13.35 -7.40 4.67
CA GLU A 37 -14.71 -7.53 4.18
C GLU A 37 -15.49 -6.22 4.22
N ASP A 38 -15.23 -5.37 5.21
CA ASP A 38 -16.09 -4.25 5.57
C ASP A 38 -15.48 -2.85 5.36
N PHE A 39 -14.22 -2.73 4.89
CA PHE A 39 -13.51 -1.45 4.72
C PHE A 39 -14.22 -0.40 3.85
N ARG A 40 -15.26 -0.80 3.11
CA ARG A 40 -16.14 0.07 2.34
C ARG A 40 -17.29 0.64 3.16
N SER A 41 -17.85 -0.14 4.07
CA SER A 41 -19.03 0.23 4.85
C SER A 41 -18.64 0.80 6.23
N LEU A 42 -17.54 0.33 6.79
CA LEU A 42 -17.03 0.76 8.09
C LEU A 42 -15.68 1.46 7.94
N LYS A 43 -15.53 2.58 8.64
CA LYS A 43 -14.32 3.41 8.63
C LYS A 43 -13.12 2.55 9.04
N ALA A 44 -12.05 2.63 8.24
CA ALA A 44 -10.74 2.12 8.61
C ALA A 44 -9.72 3.18 8.26
N ILE A 45 -9.18 3.85 9.28
CA ILE A 45 -8.07 4.79 9.13
C ILE A 45 -6.79 4.11 9.57
N GLY A 46 -5.70 4.37 8.84
CA GLY A 46 -4.41 3.82 9.19
C GLY A 46 -3.24 4.45 8.47
N THR A 47 -2.11 3.76 8.54
CA THR A 47 -0.91 4.06 7.77
C THR A 47 -0.89 3.23 6.50
N ARG A 48 -0.72 3.89 5.35
CA ARG A 48 -0.52 3.24 4.05
C ARG A 48 0.91 3.53 3.57
N ILE A 49 1.69 2.48 3.34
CA ILE A 49 3.07 2.54 2.85
C ILE A 49 3.08 2.03 1.42
N HIS A 50 3.55 2.85 0.47
CA HIS A 50 3.52 2.49 -0.94
C HIS A 50 4.63 3.14 -1.74
N VAL A 51 4.68 2.77 -3.01
CA VAL A 51 5.53 3.39 -4.01
C VAL A 51 4.63 4.00 -5.07
N VAL A 52 4.76 5.31 -5.28
CA VAL A 52 3.96 6.10 -6.23
C VAL A 52 4.83 6.73 -7.30
N GLY A 53 4.26 6.95 -8.48
CA GLY A 53 4.90 7.72 -9.53
C GLY A 53 4.63 7.18 -10.92
N GLU A 54 5.21 7.85 -11.91
CA GLU A 54 5.05 7.53 -13.32
C GLU A 54 6.36 6.97 -13.87
N PRO A 55 6.40 5.68 -14.25
CA PRO A 55 7.65 5.00 -14.62
C PRO A 55 8.48 5.70 -15.71
N LEU A 56 7.82 6.40 -16.66
CA LEU A 56 8.49 7.00 -17.81
C LEU A 56 9.06 8.39 -17.53
N MET A 57 8.39 9.22 -16.73
CA MET A 57 8.72 10.64 -16.60
C MET A 57 9.39 10.95 -15.25
N SER A 58 8.72 10.65 -14.15
CA SER A 58 9.16 11.01 -12.79
C SER A 58 9.83 9.85 -12.04
N GLY A 59 9.62 8.61 -12.51
CA GLY A 59 10.01 7.39 -11.82
C GLY A 59 9.10 7.10 -10.65
N PHE A 60 9.51 6.16 -9.82
CA PHE A 60 8.79 5.76 -8.63
C PHE A 60 9.45 6.31 -7.37
N ALA A 61 8.65 6.67 -6.37
CA ALA A 61 9.10 7.21 -5.10
C ALA A 61 8.35 6.54 -3.94
N PHE A 62 9.09 6.28 -2.87
CA PHE A 62 8.53 5.85 -1.59
C PHE A 62 7.65 6.95 -1.01
N GLN A 63 6.50 6.56 -0.44
CA GLN A 63 5.60 7.50 0.22
C GLN A 63 4.83 6.79 1.35
N VAL A 64 4.60 7.52 2.43
CA VAL A 64 3.78 7.12 3.57
C VAL A 64 2.59 8.05 3.64
N HIS A 65 1.38 7.48 3.66
CA HIS A 65 0.14 8.19 3.98
C HIS A 65 -0.24 7.87 5.41
N ARG A 66 -0.27 8.89 6.26
CA ARG A 66 -0.81 8.81 7.63
C ARG A 66 -2.26 9.24 7.61
N ASN A 67 -3.07 8.65 8.47
CA ASN A 67 -4.51 8.87 8.51
C ASN A 67 -5.19 8.58 7.15
N TYR A 68 -4.68 7.58 6.42
CA TYR A 68 -5.28 7.09 5.19
C TYR A 68 -6.64 6.45 5.49
N ASN A 69 -7.72 7.04 4.99
CA ASN A 69 -9.08 6.53 5.14
C ASN A 69 -9.47 5.64 3.96
N THR A 70 -9.69 4.35 4.19
CA THR A 70 -10.04 3.37 3.14
C THR A 70 -11.30 3.73 2.35
N GLN A 71 -12.24 4.47 2.94
CA GLN A 71 -13.49 4.86 2.31
C GLN A 71 -13.33 6.03 1.33
N ALA A 72 -12.27 6.85 1.48
CA ALA A 72 -12.00 8.00 0.61
C ALA A 72 -11.48 7.61 -0.78
N TYR A 73 -11.10 6.34 -0.99
CA TYR A 73 -10.38 5.87 -2.18
C TYR A 73 -11.16 4.83 -2.97
N ALA A 74 -11.86 5.26 -4.03
CA ALA A 74 -12.66 4.39 -4.89
C ALA A 74 -11.83 3.36 -5.69
N ASP A 75 -10.54 3.62 -5.87
CA ASP A 75 -9.58 2.74 -6.54
C ASP A 75 -9.15 1.54 -5.68
N LEU A 76 -9.28 1.61 -4.35
CA LEU A 76 -8.94 0.51 -3.42
C LEU A 76 -9.87 -0.70 -3.62
N LYS A 77 -9.45 -1.74 -4.32
CA LYS A 77 -10.32 -2.88 -4.67
C LYS A 77 -10.44 -3.91 -3.56
N SER A 78 -9.37 -4.17 -2.83
CA SER A 78 -9.38 -5.12 -1.72
C SER A 78 -8.26 -4.87 -0.72
N LEU A 79 -8.50 -5.34 0.49
CA LEU A 79 -7.50 -5.51 1.53
C LEU A 79 -7.34 -7.01 1.74
N VAL A 80 -6.12 -7.52 1.57
CA VAL A 80 -5.80 -8.94 1.83
C VAL A 80 -5.00 -9.01 3.12
N PHE A 81 -5.51 -9.68 4.14
CA PHE A 81 -4.79 -9.89 5.39
C PHE A 81 -3.47 -10.65 5.15
N LEU A 82 -2.37 -10.09 5.62
CA LEU A 82 -1.03 -10.69 5.52
C LEU A 82 -0.57 -11.29 6.83
N GLY A 83 -1.03 -10.75 7.97
CA GLY A 83 -0.61 -11.20 9.28
C GLY A 83 -0.74 -10.12 10.34
N LYS A 84 -0.09 -10.34 11.48
CA LYS A 84 -0.02 -9.37 12.57
C LYS A 84 1.44 -8.98 12.81
N ILE A 85 1.65 -7.71 13.15
CA ILE A 85 2.96 -7.13 13.46
C ILE A 85 2.95 -6.56 14.87
N ASP A 86 4.12 -6.50 15.50
CA ASP A 86 4.27 -5.90 16.82
C ASP A 86 3.96 -4.40 16.75
N ASP A 87 3.21 -3.88 17.70
CA ASP A 87 2.85 -2.46 17.72
C ASP A 87 4.08 -1.55 18.01
N SER A 88 5.10 -2.07 18.68
CA SER A 88 6.33 -1.33 19.00
C SER A 88 7.16 -0.92 17.78
N ILE A 89 6.94 -1.56 16.62
CA ILE A 89 7.62 -1.20 15.36
C ILE A 89 6.85 -0.13 14.57
N LEU A 90 5.73 0.36 15.09
CA LEU A 90 4.87 1.38 14.50
C LEU A 90 5.09 2.75 15.14
N CYS A 91 4.71 3.80 14.43
CA CYS A 91 4.68 5.17 14.95
C CYS A 91 3.24 5.65 14.88
N ASP A 92 2.59 5.76 16.03
CA ASP A 92 1.25 6.32 16.10
C ASP A 92 1.30 7.79 15.70
N SER A 93 0.36 8.14 14.84
CA SER A 93 0.15 9.52 14.42
C SER A 93 -1.06 10.04 15.19
N PRO A 94 -1.02 11.26 15.74
CA PRO A 94 -2.20 11.83 16.38
C PRO A 94 -3.34 11.81 15.37
N GLU A 95 -4.53 11.41 15.85
CA GLU A 95 -5.72 11.31 15.02
C GLU A 95 -6.13 12.72 14.58
N THR A 96 -5.65 13.12 13.41
CA THR A 96 -6.15 14.27 12.67
C THR A 96 -6.99 13.71 11.53
N GLU A 97 -8.19 14.23 11.30
CA GLU A 97 -9.02 13.81 10.16
C GLU A 97 -8.32 14.03 8.81
N THR A 98 -7.33 14.94 8.78
CA THR A 98 -6.53 15.22 7.60
C THR A 98 -5.49 14.12 7.37
N GLU A 99 -5.56 13.51 6.19
CA GLU A 99 -4.50 12.64 5.67
C GLU A 99 -3.21 13.43 5.47
N ILE A 100 -2.09 12.88 5.94
CA ILE A 100 -0.76 13.48 5.76
C ILE A 100 0.06 12.59 4.85
N ARG A 101 0.65 13.17 3.81
CA ARG A 101 1.54 12.48 2.87
C ARG A 101 2.96 12.92 3.11
N GLU A 102 3.84 11.97 3.38
CA GLU A 102 5.25 12.25 3.64
C GLU A 102 6.15 11.19 3.01
N ILE A 103 7.42 11.55 2.86
CA ILE A 103 8.48 10.68 2.32
C ILE A 103 9.48 10.25 3.39
N THR A 104 9.45 10.90 4.57
CA THR A 104 10.39 10.64 5.65
C THR A 104 9.84 9.54 6.56
N PRO A 105 10.49 8.37 6.68
CA PRO A 105 10.02 7.31 7.57
C PRO A 105 10.27 7.65 9.04
N ARG A 106 9.27 7.39 9.88
CA ARG A 106 9.32 7.58 11.34
C ARG A 106 9.46 6.26 12.08
N SER A 107 8.74 5.23 11.64
CA SER A 107 8.69 3.92 12.31
C SER A 107 9.72 2.92 11.75
N ILE A 108 9.94 1.81 12.48
CA ILE A 108 10.86 0.75 12.04
C ILE A 108 10.36 0.11 10.74
N ILE A 109 9.06 -0.18 10.64
CA ILE A 109 8.49 -0.77 9.42
C ILE A 109 8.62 0.16 8.21
N GLU A 110 8.46 1.47 8.40
CA GLU A 110 8.62 2.46 7.33
C GLU A 110 10.08 2.52 6.84
N ARG A 111 11.05 2.47 7.76
CA ARG A 111 12.48 2.43 7.41
C ARG A 111 12.84 1.13 6.67
N LEU A 112 12.30 0.00 7.10
CA LEU A 112 12.49 -1.28 6.41
C LEU A 112 11.90 -1.24 5.00
N ALA A 113 10.72 -0.63 4.83
CA ALA A 113 10.11 -0.48 3.52
C ALA A 113 10.90 0.47 2.60
N GLU A 114 11.50 1.54 3.14
CA GLU A 114 12.37 2.46 2.40
C GLU A 114 13.63 1.76 1.84
N CYS A 115 14.14 0.73 2.53
CA CYS A 115 15.29 -0.05 2.03
C CYS A 115 15.01 -0.83 0.75
N VAL A 116 13.74 -1.00 0.35
CA VAL A 116 13.37 -1.63 -0.92
C VAL A 116 13.38 -0.55 -2.00
N THR A 117 14.41 -0.53 -2.83
CA THR A 117 14.57 0.48 -3.87
C THR A 117 13.43 0.43 -4.90
N PRO A 118 12.75 1.56 -5.16
CA PRO A 118 11.76 1.63 -6.22
C PRO A 118 12.37 1.35 -7.60
N PRO A 119 11.57 0.86 -8.56
CA PRO A 119 12.07 0.67 -9.93
C PRO A 119 12.60 1.99 -10.51
N PRO A 120 13.80 2.00 -11.14
CA PRO A 120 14.41 3.20 -11.70
C PRO A 120 13.63 3.77 -12.90
N ARG A 121 13.88 5.05 -13.19
CA ARG A 121 13.29 5.77 -14.34
C ARG A 121 13.67 5.12 -15.67
N GLY A 122 12.80 5.29 -16.67
CA GLY A 122 13.11 4.91 -18.05
C GLY A 122 13.11 3.40 -18.29
N GLN A 123 12.63 2.61 -17.34
CA GLN A 123 12.42 1.19 -17.56
C GLN A 123 11.29 0.96 -18.57
N ASN A 124 11.48 -0.03 -19.45
CA ASN A 124 10.37 -0.54 -20.23
C ASN A 124 9.36 -1.13 -19.24
N ILE A 125 8.26 -0.42 -19.04
CA ILE A 125 7.26 -0.78 -18.04
C ILE A 125 6.70 -2.20 -18.32
N ARG A 126 6.72 -2.64 -19.59
CA ARG A 126 6.27 -3.97 -20.03
C ARG A 126 7.38 -5.03 -20.03
N ALA A 127 8.63 -4.66 -19.71
CA ALA A 127 9.69 -5.63 -19.57
C ALA A 127 9.41 -6.54 -18.37
N PRO A 128 9.72 -7.84 -18.47
CA PRO A 128 9.61 -8.74 -17.33
C PRO A 128 10.58 -8.30 -16.23
N ILE A 129 10.09 -8.22 -15.00
CA ILE A 129 10.92 -7.97 -13.82
C ILE A 129 11.67 -9.29 -13.56
N ASP A 130 13.00 -9.22 -13.46
CA ASP A 130 13.92 -10.35 -13.18
C ASP A 130 14.03 -11.46 -14.24
N GLY A 131 13.77 -11.17 -15.52
CA GLY A 131 13.94 -12.17 -16.60
C GLY A 131 12.93 -13.32 -16.58
N VAL A 132 12.01 -13.33 -15.61
CA VAL A 132 10.86 -14.21 -15.58
C VAL A 132 9.87 -13.71 -16.62
N ARG A 133 9.80 -14.37 -17.78
CA ARG A 133 8.72 -14.14 -18.74
C ARG A 133 7.40 -14.37 -18.01
N ASN A 134 6.62 -13.31 -17.80
CA ASN A 134 5.22 -13.45 -17.45
C ASN A 134 4.54 -14.21 -18.61
N HIS A 135 4.30 -15.51 -18.42
CA HIS A 135 3.48 -16.32 -19.31
C HIS A 135 2.01 -15.89 -19.15
N SER A 136 1.68 -14.66 -19.52
CA SER A 136 0.31 -14.17 -19.60
C SER A 136 -0.07 -13.75 -21.02
N GLN A 137 0.64 -14.30 -22.01
CA GLN A 137 0.19 -14.34 -23.40
C GLN A 137 0.33 -15.75 -23.96
N GLU A 138 -0.49 -16.67 -23.45
CA GLU A 138 -0.90 -17.87 -24.20
C GLU A 138 -2.16 -18.48 -23.55
N ALA A 139 -3.25 -17.71 -23.56
CA ALA A 139 -4.59 -18.30 -23.57
C ALA A 139 -5.21 -17.94 -24.91
N ARG A 140 -5.05 -18.86 -25.87
CA ARG A 140 -5.74 -18.86 -27.15
C ARG A 140 -7.25 -18.88 -26.89
N TRP A 141 -7.98 -18.04 -27.64
CA TRP A 141 -9.31 -18.37 -28.14
C TRP A 141 -9.22 -18.38 -29.66
#